data_AF-A0AAU4V9Y1-F1
#
_entry.id   AF-A0AAU4V9Y1-F1
#
_cell.length_a   1.000
_cell.length_b   1.000
_cell.length_c   1.000
_cell.angle_alpha   90.00
_cell.angle_beta   90.00
_cell.angle_gamma   90.00
#
_symmetry.space_group_name_H-M   'P 1'
#
loop_
_entity.id
_entity.type
_entity.pdbx_description
1 polymer ?
#
loop_
_entity_poly.entity_id
_entity_poly.type
_entity_poly.pdbx_seq_one_letter_code
_entity_poly.pdbx_strand_id
1 'polypeptide(L)'
;MAGPVPRAALALRAALVSVVAWGGLTACAADDEALQYATDYAGHEPLGVVGYPTSESLQITQKLIWRLADGKAEEVESLAADPDDAKGDVERTARNWIRAFHEGAKGKVTAEFYDEGSVRQLVVVYFHDTGQTKSFTVRLTGRAGEDGWRVTMREPDPKQASATPDWVPRTPGALGSKTTR
;
A
#
# COMPACT_ATOMS: atom_id res chain seq x y z
N MET A 1 35.18 -73.82 -23.01
CA MET A 1 35.42 -72.40 -22.69
C MET A 1 34.39 -71.98 -21.64
N ALA A 2 34.85 -71.24 -20.62
CA ALA A 2 34.15 -70.74 -19.43
C ALA A 2 32.80 -70.04 -19.74
N GLY A 3 31.81 -69.94 -18.85
CA GLY A 3 31.65 -70.26 -17.43
C GLY A 3 30.17 -70.09 -17.01
N PRO A 4 29.79 -70.32 -15.74
CA PRO A 4 28.40 -70.41 -15.29
C PRO A 4 27.75 -69.08 -14.83
N VAL A 5 26.42 -69.12 -14.86
CA VAL A 5 25.37 -68.14 -14.55
C VAL A 5 25.59 -67.32 -13.25
N PRO A 6 25.30 -66.00 -13.24
CA PRO A 6 25.19 -65.26 -12.00
C PRO A 6 23.78 -65.35 -11.39
N ARG A 7 23.81 -65.45 -10.07
CA ARG A 7 22.74 -65.69 -9.11
C ARG A 7 21.86 -64.45 -8.85
N ALA A 8 20.75 -64.77 -8.18
CA ALA A 8 20.11 -64.01 -7.10
C ALA A 8 19.02 -63.00 -7.50
N ALA A 9 17.79 -63.41 -7.17
CA ALA A 9 16.69 -62.52 -6.87
C ALA A 9 17.01 -61.64 -5.65
N LEU A 10 16.64 -60.37 -5.74
CA LEU A 10 16.35 -59.52 -4.58
C LEU A 10 15.36 -58.45 -5.02
N ALA A 11 14.10 -58.67 -4.66
CA ALA A 11 13.09 -57.64 -4.67
C ALA A 11 13.31 -56.74 -3.44
N LEU A 12 13.39 -55.42 -3.61
CA LEU A 12 12.82 -54.51 -2.63
C LEU A 12 12.51 -53.11 -3.20
N ARG A 13 11.27 -52.74 -2.92
CA ARG A 13 10.54 -51.47 -3.06
C ARG A 13 11.30 -50.16 -2.83
N ALA A 14 10.70 -49.13 -3.45
CA ALA A 14 10.61 -47.73 -3.05
C ALA A 14 11.82 -46.82 -3.32
N ALA A 15 11.78 -46.14 -4.46
CA ALA A 15 12.37 -44.82 -4.60
C ALA A 15 11.23 -43.78 -4.44
N LEU A 16 11.19 -43.15 -3.27
CA LEU A 16 10.38 -41.96 -3.01
C LEU A 16 10.76 -40.87 -4.04
N VAL A 17 9.78 -40.40 -4.81
CA VAL A 17 9.89 -39.14 -5.54
C VAL A 17 9.78 -38.02 -4.51
N SER A 18 10.93 -37.50 -4.10
CA SER A 18 11.02 -36.30 -3.26
C SER A 18 11.82 -35.25 -4.03
N VAL A 19 11.17 -34.56 -4.97
CA VAL A 19 11.69 -33.31 -5.55
C VAL A 19 10.73 -32.18 -5.21
N VAL A 20 10.94 -31.65 -4.01
CA VAL A 20 10.94 -30.22 -3.66
C VAL A 20 9.75 -29.39 -4.18
N ALA A 21 8.65 -29.45 -3.43
CA ALA A 21 7.61 -28.42 -3.41
C ALA A 21 8.08 -27.21 -2.58
N TRP A 22 8.96 -26.37 -3.14
CA TRP A 22 9.40 -25.11 -2.50
C TRP A 22 8.88 -23.86 -3.23
N GLY A 23 7.96 -24.00 -4.18
CA GLY A 23 7.36 -22.88 -4.92
C GLY A 23 5.95 -22.48 -4.47
N GLY A 24 5.37 -23.15 -3.47
CA GLY A 24 3.94 -22.97 -3.12
C GLY A 24 3.61 -21.85 -2.14
N LEU A 25 4.59 -21.35 -1.37
CA LEU A 25 4.32 -20.39 -0.29
C LEU A 25 4.12 -18.96 -0.79
N THR A 26 4.72 -18.58 -1.92
CA THR A 26 4.57 -17.24 -2.49
C THR A 26 3.25 -17.06 -3.25
N ALA A 27 2.70 -18.13 -3.82
CA ALA A 27 1.44 -18.08 -4.56
C ALA A 27 0.24 -17.83 -3.63
N CYS A 28 0.19 -18.49 -2.47
CA CYS A 28 -0.91 -18.29 -1.52
C CYS A 28 -0.93 -16.89 -0.92
N ALA A 29 0.24 -16.30 -0.62
CA ALA A 29 0.31 -14.95 -0.06
C ALA A 29 -0.18 -13.87 -1.03
N ALA A 30 0.06 -14.05 -2.34
CA ALA A 30 -0.44 -13.15 -3.37
C ALA A 30 -1.97 -13.23 -3.51
N ASP A 31 -2.53 -14.45 -3.42
CA ASP A 31 -3.98 -14.66 -3.43
C ASP A 31 -4.65 -14.05 -2.19
N ASP A 32 -4.01 -14.15 -1.02
CA ASP A 32 -4.50 -13.56 0.23
C ASP A 32 -4.51 -12.02 0.17
N GLU A 33 -3.45 -11.38 -0.36
CA GLU A 33 -3.42 -9.92 -0.51
C GLU A 33 -4.46 -9.43 -1.52
N ALA A 34 -4.63 -10.14 -2.63
CA ALA A 34 -5.64 -9.82 -3.63
C ALA A 34 -7.06 -9.95 -3.05
N LEU A 35 -7.32 -11.01 -2.28
CA LEU A 35 -8.60 -11.22 -1.61
C LEU A 35 -8.87 -10.16 -0.54
N GLN A 36 -7.85 -9.80 0.25
CA GLN A 36 -7.97 -8.74 1.24
C GLN A 36 -8.30 -7.40 0.57
N TYR A 37 -7.58 -7.07 -0.51
CA TYR A 37 -7.85 -5.85 -1.25
C TYR A 37 -9.26 -5.83 -1.85
N ALA A 38 -9.73 -6.94 -2.44
CA ALA A 38 -11.09 -7.03 -2.97
C ALA A 38 -12.14 -6.88 -1.86
N THR A 39 -11.88 -7.44 -0.68
CA THR A 39 -12.74 -7.31 0.51
C THR A 39 -12.77 -5.85 0.99
N ASP A 40 -11.61 -5.21 1.12
CA ASP A 40 -11.52 -3.79 1.50
C ASP A 40 -12.27 -2.92 0.49
N TYR A 41 -12.05 -3.15 -0.80
CA TYR A 41 -12.70 -2.39 -1.88
C TYR A 41 -14.22 -2.50 -1.85
N ALA A 42 -14.76 -3.69 -1.57
CA ALA A 42 -16.20 -3.89 -1.44
C ALA A 42 -16.79 -3.29 -0.15
N GLY A 43 -15.96 -3.14 0.89
CA GLY A 43 -16.37 -2.64 2.22
C GLY A 43 -16.29 -1.13 2.40
N HIS A 44 -15.76 -0.38 1.43
CA HIS A 44 -15.48 1.05 1.56
C HIS A 44 -16.07 1.86 0.41
N GLU A 45 -16.26 3.16 0.66
CA GLU A 45 -16.65 4.11 -0.38
C GLU A 45 -15.59 4.15 -1.50
N PRO A 46 -16.01 4.16 -2.78
CA PRO A 46 -15.09 4.30 -3.90
C PRO A 46 -14.33 5.63 -3.88
N LEU A 47 -13.01 5.55 -4.09
CA LEU A 47 -12.17 6.73 -4.21
C LEU A 47 -12.37 7.40 -5.58
N GLY A 48 -12.77 8.67 -5.60
CA GLY A 48 -12.71 9.48 -6.81
C GLY A 48 -11.26 9.75 -7.20
N VAL A 49 -10.90 9.65 -8.48
CA VAL A 49 -9.52 9.78 -8.95
C VAL A 49 -9.40 10.89 -9.97
N VAL A 50 -8.40 11.76 -9.78
CA VAL A 50 -8.01 12.83 -10.71
C VAL A 50 -6.50 12.76 -10.94
N GLY A 51 -6.05 13.04 -12.16
CA GLY A 51 -4.62 13.03 -12.51
C GLY A 51 -4.17 11.67 -13.06
N TYR A 52 -2.90 11.35 -12.82
CA TYR A 52 -2.20 10.25 -13.52
C TYR A 52 -1.50 9.30 -12.54
N PRO A 53 -2.24 8.51 -11.74
CA PRO A 53 -1.63 7.51 -10.90
C PRO A 53 -1.06 6.34 -11.71
N THR A 54 0.00 5.72 -11.21
CA THR A 54 0.28 4.30 -11.51
C THR A 54 -0.71 3.41 -10.76
N SER A 55 -0.95 2.17 -11.22
CA SER A 55 -1.83 1.22 -10.53
C SER A 55 -1.46 1.05 -9.05
N GLU A 56 -0.17 0.99 -8.75
CA GLU A 56 0.34 0.75 -7.40
C GLU A 56 0.24 2.00 -6.51
N SER A 57 0.49 3.19 -7.07
CA SER A 57 0.30 4.47 -6.35
C SER A 57 -1.18 4.72 -6.00
N LEU A 58 -2.09 4.31 -6.88
CA LEU A 58 -3.53 4.33 -6.62
C LEU A 58 -3.89 3.34 -5.52
N GLN A 59 -3.39 2.10 -5.62
CA GLN A 59 -3.68 1.04 -4.65
C GLN A 59 -3.23 1.42 -3.23
N ILE A 60 -2.02 1.97 -3.05
CA ILE A 60 -1.55 2.39 -1.72
C ILE A 60 -2.36 3.57 -1.18
N THR A 61 -2.81 4.47 -2.05
CA THR A 61 -3.66 5.61 -1.70
C THR A 61 -5.04 5.13 -1.23
N GLN A 62 -5.64 4.18 -1.95
CA GLN A 62 -6.90 3.56 -1.55
C GLN A 62 -6.78 2.87 -0.19
N LYS A 63 -5.77 2.02 -0.02
CA LYS A 63 -5.48 1.38 1.28
C LYS A 63 -5.37 2.43 2.39
N LEU A 64 -4.64 3.53 2.18
CA LEU A 64 -4.54 4.60 3.19
C LEU A 64 -5.89 5.18 3.57
N ILE A 65 -6.73 5.55 2.59
CA ILE A 65 -8.04 6.13 2.87
C ILE A 65 -8.94 5.14 3.63
N TRP A 66 -8.92 3.87 3.24
CA TRP A 66 -9.66 2.82 3.94
C TRP A 66 -9.17 2.63 5.38
N ARG A 67 -7.85 2.60 5.62
CA ARG A 67 -7.31 2.48 6.98
C ARG A 67 -7.60 3.70 7.85
N LEU A 68 -7.69 4.90 7.26
CA LEU A 68 -8.19 6.09 7.95
C LEU A 68 -9.67 5.95 8.31
N ALA A 69 -10.50 5.43 7.40
CA ALA A 69 -11.93 5.17 7.64
C ALA A 69 -12.15 4.09 8.72
N ASP A 70 -11.31 3.06 8.75
CA ASP A 70 -11.30 2.02 9.78
C ASP A 70 -10.87 2.55 11.16
N GLY A 71 -10.04 3.61 11.19
CA GLY A 71 -9.63 4.31 12.41
C GLY A 71 -8.63 3.54 13.29
N LYS A 72 -7.95 2.53 12.74
CA LYS A 72 -6.97 1.70 13.44
C LYS A 72 -5.54 2.16 13.15
N ALA A 73 -4.86 2.69 14.16
CA ALA A 73 -3.53 3.29 14.02
C ALA A 73 -2.51 2.31 13.43
N GLU A 74 -2.43 1.09 13.94
CA GLU A 74 -1.47 0.07 13.48
C GLU A 74 -1.63 -0.25 11.98
N GLU A 75 -2.87 -0.26 11.48
CA GLU A 75 -3.12 -0.53 10.06
C GLU A 75 -2.68 0.66 9.18
N VAL A 76 -2.84 1.90 9.65
CA VAL A 76 -2.31 3.10 8.97
C VAL A 76 -0.78 3.09 9.01
N GLU A 77 -0.18 2.79 10.17
CA GLU A 77 1.27 2.70 10.36
C GLU A 77 1.92 1.67 9.43
N SER A 78 1.23 0.54 9.18
CA SER A 78 1.73 -0.52 8.29
C SER A 78 1.98 -0.05 6.85
N LEU A 79 1.39 1.07 6.43
CA LEU A 79 1.56 1.66 5.11
C LEU A 79 2.76 2.60 5.02
N ALA A 80 3.41 2.90 6.13
CA ALA A 80 4.49 3.88 6.19
C ALA A 80 5.74 3.45 5.41
N ALA A 81 6.38 4.42 4.78
CA ALA A 81 7.71 4.29 4.22
C ALA A 81 8.75 4.39 5.32
N ASP A 82 9.70 3.46 5.33
CA ASP A 82 10.88 3.44 6.21
C ASP A 82 10.50 3.60 7.71
N PRO A 83 9.65 2.73 8.29
CA PRO A 83 9.14 2.91 9.64
C PRO A 83 10.21 2.73 10.72
N ASP A 84 11.24 1.92 10.52
CA ASP A 84 12.25 1.66 11.55
C ASP A 84 13.09 2.90 11.88
N ASP A 85 13.42 3.72 10.87
CA ASP A 85 14.21 4.95 11.04
C ASP A 85 13.45 6.07 11.76
N ALA A 86 12.12 5.95 11.90
CA ALA A 86 11.28 6.98 12.52
C ALA A 86 9.99 6.43 13.14
N LYS A 87 10.09 5.27 13.81
CA LYS A 87 8.93 4.53 14.29
C LYS A 87 7.99 5.39 15.15
N GLY A 88 8.56 6.16 16.07
CA GLY A 88 7.79 7.07 16.92
C GLY A 88 7.13 8.24 16.19
N ASP A 89 7.66 8.66 15.04
CA ASP A 89 7.04 9.70 14.22
C ASP A 89 5.92 9.13 13.36
N VAL A 90 6.10 7.93 12.81
CA VAL A 90 5.07 7.20 12.06
C VAL A 90 3.86 6.95 12.94
N GLU A 91 4.06 6.41 14.14
CA GLU A 91 3.01 6.11 15.12
C GLU A 91 2.20 7.37 15.50
N ARG A 92 2.91 8.48 15.74
CA ARG A 92 2.26 9.77 16.04
C ARG A 92 1.54 10.34 14.83
N THR A 93 2.12 10.25 13.64
CA THR A 93 1.51 10.72 12.39
C THR A 93 0.22 9.96 12.10
N ALA A 94 0.22 8.64 12.20
CA ALA A 94 -0.95 7.80 11.97
C ALA A 94 -2.12 8.18 12.91
N ARG A 95 -1.84 8.31 14.22
CA ARG A 95 -2.84 8.77 15.18
C ARG A 95 -3.36 10.17 14.87
N ASN A 96 -2.48 11.09 14.50
CA ASN A 96 -2.89 12.45 14.16
C ASN A 96 -3.76 12.48 12.90
N TRP A 97 -3.43 11.69 11.88
CA TRP A 97 -4.22 11.58 10.66
C TRP A 97 -5.59 10.96 10.93
N ILE A 98 -5.66 9.87 11.71
CA ILE A 98 -6.95 9.29 12.12
C ILE A 98 -7.78 10.34 12.86
N ARG A 99 -7.21 11.00 13.86
CA ARG A 99 -7.92 12.04 14.62
C ARG A 99 -8.44 13.17 13.72
N ALA A 100 -7.68 13.54 12.71
CA ALA A 100 -8.04 14.63 11.81
C ALA A 100 -9.04 14.23 10.73
N PHE A 101 -8.92 13.03 10.16
CA PHE A 101 -9.54 12.69 8.87
C PHE A 101 -10.43 11.44 8.90
N HIS A 102 -10.51 10.70 10.01
CA HIS A 102 -11.32 9.48 10.12
C HIS A 102 -12.78 9.69 9.69
N GLU A 103 -13.44 10.76 10.17
CA GLU A 103 -14.82 11.03 9.80
C GLU A 103 -14.98 11.38 8.32
N GLY A 104 -14.04 12.13 7.74
CA GLY A 104 -14.05 12.45 6.32
C GLY A 104 -13.77 11.23 5.42
N ALA A 105 -12.92 10.31 5.89
CA ALA A 105 -12.52 9.12 5.15
C ALA A 105 -13.63 8.07 5.02
N LYS A 106 -14.62 8.08 5.92
CA LYS A 106 -15.81 7.20 5.84
C LYS A 106 -16.74 7.55 4.68
N GLY A 107 -16.67 8.79 4.20
CA GLY A 107 -17.56 9.33 3.18
C GLY A 107 -16.91 9.44 1.82
N LYS A 108 -17.43 10.36 1.01
CA LYS A 108 -16.88 10.61 -0.33
C LYS A 108 -15.50 11.26 -0.22
N VAL A 109 -14.52 10.66 -0.90
CA VAL A 109 -13.14 11.18 -1.01
C VAL A 109 -12.73 11.28 -2.47
N THR A 110 -12.00 12.33 -2.84
CA THR A 110 -11.29 12.41 -4.12
C THR A 110 -9.80 12.50 -3.88
N ALA A 111 -9.01 11.65 -4.52
CA ALA A 111 -7.57 11.76 -4.59
C ALA A 111 -7.15 12.36 -5.94
N GLU A 112 -6.37 13.43 -5.88
CA GLU A 112 -5.71 14.03 -7.03
C GLU A 112 -4.21 13.71 -6.99
N PHE A 113 -3.75 13.06 -8.05
CA PHE A 113 -2.37 12.61 -8.22
C PHE A 113 -1.60 13.63 -9.04
N TYR A 114 -0.75 14.40 -8.36
CA TYR A 114 0.01 15.49 -8.96
C TYR A 114 1.29 15.01 -9.61
N ASP A 115 1.55 15.57 -10.81
CA ASP A 115 2.69 15.25 -11.66
C ASP A 115 2.78 13.76 -12.05
N GLU A 116 3.79 13.40 -12.83
CA GLU A 116 4.05 11.98 -13.14
C GLU A 116 4.69 11.31 -11.92
N GLY A 117 4.17 10.14 -11.54
CA GLY A 117 4.63 9.38 -10.39
C GLY A 117 5.38 8.10 -10.72
N SER A 118 6.55 8.16 -11.34
CA SER A 118 7.27 6.93 -11.72
C SER A 118 7.89 6.19 -10.52
N VAL A 119 8.37 6.91 -9.50
CA VAL A 119 8.94 6.33 -8.25
C VAL A 119 8.47 7.04 -6.97
N ARG A 120 7.83 8.20 -7.12
CA ARG A 120 7.31 9.05 -6.05
C ARG A 120 6.20 9.89 -6.64
N GLN A 121 5.10 10.07 -5.91
CA GLN A 121 3.99 10.91 -6.33
C GLN A 121 3.42 11.68 -5.16
N LEU A 122 3.09 12.95 -5.41
CA LEU A 122 2.35 13.79 -4.48
C LEU A 122 0.86 13.54 -4.68
N VAL A 123 0.16 13.24 -3.60
CA VAL A 123 -1.28 13.00 -3.61
C VAL A 123 -1.94 14.04 -2.71
N VAL A 124 -3.00 14.66 -3.23
CA VAL A 124 -3.89 15.52 -2.46
C VAL A 124 -5.24 14.84 -2.38
N VAL A 125 -5.74 14.65 -1.17
CA VAL A 125 -7.06 14.07 -0.92
C VAL A 125 -8.02 15.11 -0.36
N TYR A 126 -9.22 15.10 -0.91
CA TYR A 126 -10.32 15.99 -0.57
C TYR A 126 -11.42 15.18 0.09
N PHE A 127 -11.65 15.44 1.37
CA PHE A 127 -12.71 14.80 2.15
C PHE A 127 -13.98 15.66 2.04
N HIS A 128 -14.93 15.21 1.22
CA HIS A 128 -16.04 16.08 0.78
C HIS A 128 -16.99 16.42 1.92
N ASP A 129 -17.23 15.48 2.84
CA ASP A 129 -18.20 15.65 3.93
C ASP A 129 -17.69 16.59 5.03
N THR A 130 -16.38 16.60 5.27
CA THR A 130 -15.74 17.47 6.28
C THR A 130 -15.14 18.75 5.69
N GLY A 131 -15.03 18.84 4.37
CA GLY A 131 -14.36 19.94 3.66
C GLY A 131 -12.85 20.01 3.90
N GLN A 132 -12.27 18.97 4.53
CA GLN A 132 -10.84 18.93 4.83
C GLN A 132 -10.04 18.50 3.60
N THR A 133 -8.78 18.92 3.57
CA THR A 133 -7.84 18.54 2.50
C THR A 133 -6.51 18.13 3.11
N LYS A 134 -5.96 17.02 2.61
CA LYS A 134 -4.68 16.48 3.07
C LYS A 134 -3.77 16.21 1.88
N SER A 135 -2.51 16.62 1.97
CA SER A 135 -1.46 16.19 1.06
C SER A 135 -0.53 15.18 1.72
N PHE A 136 -0.07 14.19 0.97
CA PHE A 136 0.99 13.27 1.36
C PHE A 136 1.75 12.78 0.14
N THR A 137 2.92 12.20 0.36
CA THR A 137 3.73 11.59 -0.71
C THR A 137 3.67 10.08 -0.60
N VAL A 138 3.41 9.42 -1.72
CA VAL A 138 3.61 7.97 -1.89
C VAL A 138 4.89 7.73 -2.68
N ARG A 139 5.64 6.66 -2.40
CA ARG A 139 6.90 6.34 -3.09
C ARG A 139 7.21 4.86 -3.05
N LEU A 140 8.00 4.41 -4.02
CA LEU A 140 8.68 3.12 -3.94
C LEU A 140 9.71 3.12 -2.80
N THR A 141 9.74 2.03 -2.05
CA THR A 141 10.71 1.72 -0.99
C THR A 141 11.54 0.48 -1.34
N GLY A 142 12.60 0.24 -0.58
CA GLY A 142 13.64 -0.72 -0.96
C GLY A 142 14.68 -0.11 -1.90
N ARG A 143 15.74 -0.86 -2.17
CA ARG A 143 16.88 -0.39 -2.99
C ARG A 143 16.51 -0.25 -4.47
N ALA A 144 15.62 -1.11 -4.94
CA ALA A 144 15.16 -1.22 -6.32
C ALA A 144 13.62 -1.25 -6.44
N GLY A 145 12.89 -0.91 -5.37
CA GLY A 145 11.42 -0.93 -5.34
C GLY A 145 10.81 -2.24 -4.82
N GLU A 146 11.64 -3.15 -4.31
CA GLU A 146 11.24 -4.48 -3.84
C GLU A 146 10.26 -4.45 -2.66
N ASP A 147 10.23 -3.36 -1.88
CA ASP A 147 9.32 -3.21 -0.74
C ASP A 147 7.98 -2.55 -1.13
N GLY A 148 7.82 -2.26 -2.43
CA GLY A 148 6.60 -1.71 -3.03
C GLY A 148 6.38 -0.22 -2.73
N TRP A 149 5.16 0.25 -3.04
CA TRP A 149 4.75 1.62 -2.78
C TRP A 149 4.29 1.79 -1.33
N ARG A 150 4.79 2.85 -0.68
CA ARG A 150 4.51 3.21 0.72
C ARG A 150 4.22 4.70 0.87
N VAL A 151 3.66 5.07 2.01
CA VAL A 151 3.25 6.45 2.34
C VAL A 151 4.32 7.10 3.22
N THR A 152 4.75 8.31 2.87
CA THR A 152 5.64 9.10 3.73
C THR A 152 4.85 9.64 4.92
N MET A 153 5.16 9.18 6.14
CA MET A 153 4.50 9.59 7.39
C MET A 153 5.52 10.24 8.34
N ARG A 154 5.65 11.57 8.29
CA ARG A 154 6.68 12.34 9.00
C ARG A 154 6.14 13.62 9.66
N GLU A 155 4.89 13.58 10.11
CA GLU A 155 4.20 14.73 10.70
C GLU A 155 3.72 14.41 12.13
N PRO A 156 4.66 14.22 13.08
CA PRO A 156 4.30 13.89 14.47
C PRO A 156 3.61 15.04 15.20
N ASP A 157 3.70 16.28 14.70
CA ASP A 157 2.98 17.44 15.21
C ASP A 157 1.54 17.46 14.66
N PRO A 158 0.49 17.50 15.51
CA PRO A 158 -0.91 17.51 15.06
C PRO A 158 -1.28 18.67 14.12
N LYS A 159 -0.64 19.84 14.28
CA LYS A 159 -0.88 21.00 13.41
C LYS A 159 -0.31 20.76 12.01
N GLN A 160 0.87 20.14 11.92
CA GLN A 160 1.45 19.76 10.63
C GLN A 160 0.63 18.64 9.97
N ALA A 161 0.25 17.64 10.75
CA ALA A 161 -0.53 16.49 10.30
C ALA A 161 -1.86 16.87 9.63
N SER A 162 -2.51 17.93 10.12
CA SER A 162 -3.78 18.43 9.60
C SER A 162 -3.66 19.64 8.67
N ALA A 163 -2.44 20.11 8.38
CA ALA A 163 -2.24 21.27 7.53
C ALA A 163 -2.61 20.96 6.07
N THR A 164 -3.31 21.90 5.45
CA THR A 164 -3.52 21.95 4.01
C THR A 164 -2.46 22.88 3.40
N PRO A 165 -1.70 22.45 2.38
CA PRO A 165 -0.78 23.34 1.69
C PRO A 165 -1.53 24.51 1.04
N ASP A 166 -0.93 25.69 1.06
CA ASP A 166 -1.52 26.95 0.57
C ASP A 166 -1.74 26.99 -0.94
N TRP A 167 -0.93 26.28 -1.71
CA TRP A 167 -1.02 26.20 -3.17
C TRP A 167 -2.13 25.26 -3.67
N VAL A 168 -2.71 24.42 -2.80
CA VAL A 168 -3.70 23.41 -3.21
C VAL A 168 -5.05 24.09 -3.52
N PRO A 169 -5.60 23.92 -4.74
CA PRO A 169 -6.90 24.47 -5.08
C PRO A 169 -8.00 23.79 -4.28
N ARG A 170 -9.10 24.50 -3.99
CA ARG A 170 -10.26 23.88 -3.30
C ARG A 170 -11.00 22.85 -4.15
N THR A 171 -10.89 22.95 -5.46
CA THR A 171 -11.58 22.07 -6.40
C THR A 171 -10.55 21.10 -7.00
N PRO A 172 -10.76 19.77 -6.85
CA PRO A 172 -9.89 18.77 -7.45
C PRO A 172 -9.76 18.99 -8.97
N GLY A 173 -8.55 18.89 -9.51
CA GLY A 173 -8.29 19.00 -10.95
C GLY A 173 -8.15 20.42 -11.48
N ALA A 174 -8.33 21.46 -10.66
CA ALA A 174 -8.27 22.85 -11.12
C ALA A 174 -6.91 23.25 -11.71
N LEU A 175 -5.82 22.55 -11.33
CA LEU A 175 -4.48 22.75 -11.85
C LEU A 175 -4.09 21.75 -12.95
N GLY A 176 -5.03 20.94 -13.44
CA GLY A 176 -4.73 19.84 -14.37
C GLY A 176 -3.77 18.81 -13.78
N SER A 177 -3.76 18.68 -12.44
CA SER A 177 -2.88 17.80 -11.67
C SER A 177 -1.40 18.03 -11.93
N LYS A 178 -1.00 19.30 -12.05
CA LYS A 178 0.39 19.76 -12.12
C LYS A 178 0.70 20.68 -10.96
N THR A 179 1.87 20.48 -10.35
CA THR A 179 2.33 21.42 -9.32
C THR A 179 2.69 22.76 -9.98
N THR A 180 2.26 23.86 -9.37
CA THR A 180 2.67 25.20 -9.80
C THR A 180 4.10 25.43 -9.32
N ARG A 181 5.06 25.46 -10.25
CA ARG A 181 6.45 25.85 -9.95
C ARG A 181 6.57 27.31 -9.56
#